data_AF-A0A8J6R2N8-F1
#
_entry.id   AF-A0A8J6R2N8-F1
#
_cell.length_a   1.000
_cell.length_b   1.000
_cell.length_c   1.000
_cell.angle_alpha   90.00
_cell.angle_beta   90.00
_cell.angle_gamma   90.00
#
_symmetry.space_group_name_H-M   'P 1'
#
loop_
_entity.id
_entity.type
_entity.pdbx_description
1 polymer ?
#
loop_
_entity_poly.entity_id
_entity_poly.type
_entity_poly.pdbx_seq_one_letter_code
_entity_poly.pdbx_strand_id
1 'polypeptide(L)'
;MNTLAALNKGWIFWLDRAGIYALPLGGITTMFLVPTQGLSWSFCLSIVVGVSLTCAIAHHLCLYHLVKCPECGWNLTKFKDGKRIQPKYVYNAFRAGRPCLKCGWEPGKPAAPDQ
;
A
#
# COMPACT_ATOMS: atom_id res chain seq x y z
N MET A 1 9.33 -9.90 12.11
CA MET A 1 9.16 -8.44 11.85
C MET A 1 8.34 -8.26 10.58
N ASN A 2 7.49 -7.23 10.48
CA ASN A 2 6.76 -6.93 9.25
C ASN A 2 7.79 -6.74 8.11
N THR A 3 7.72 -7.48 7.01
CA THR A 3 8.63 -7.27 5.85
C THR A 3 8.64 -5.81 5.40
N LEU A 4 7.51 -5.11 5.50
CA LEU A 4 7.40 -3.68 5.21
C LEU A 4 8.22 -2.79 6.16
N ALA A 5 8.34 -3.16 7.42
CA ALA A 5 9.21 -2.46 8.37
C ALA A 5 10.69 -2.75 8.08
N ALA A 6 11.04 -3.99 7.76
CA ALA A 6 12.39 -4.36 7.32
C ALA A 6 12.82 -3.66 6.01
N LEU A 7 11.86 -3.38 5.13
CA LEU A 7 12.08 -2.64 3.88
C LEU A 7 12.00 -1.11 4.05
N ASN A 8 11.76 -0.61 5.26
CA ASN A 8 11.49 0.80 5.57
C ASN A 8 10.36 1.43 4.71
N LYS A 9 9.36 0.63 4.36
CA LYS A 9 8.23 0.97 3.46
C LYS A 9 6.88 0.92 4.18
N GLY A 10 6.88 1.11 5.50
CA GLY A 10 5.68 1.14 6.33
C GLY A 10 4.66 2.22 5.90
N TRP A 11 5.12 3.28 5.25
CA TRP A 11 4.27 4.34 4.71
C TRP A 11 3.28 3.85 3.63
N ILE A 12 3.58 2.76 2.90
CA ILE A 12 2.66 2.19 1.90
C ILE A 12 1.39 1.66 2.57
N PHE A 13 1.51 1.12 3.79
CA PHE A 13 0.35 0.70 4.59
C PHE A 13 -0.48 1.90 5.07
N TRP A 14 0.17 2.99 5.45
CA TRP A 14 -0.52 4.23 5.79
C TRP A 14 -1.25 4.84 4.59
N LEU A 15 -0.70 4.70 3.38
CA LEU A 15 -1.32 5.19 2.16
C LEU A 15 -2.59 4.41 1.79
N ASP A 16 -2.58 3.08 1.96
CA ASP A 16 -3.79 2.23 1.86
C ASP A 16 -4.89 2.71 2.82
N ARG A 17 -4.48 2.93 4.08
CA ARG A 17 -5.38 3.32 5.16
C ARG A 17 -5.90 4.75 4.99
N ALA A 18 -5.09 5.65 4.46
CA ALA A 18 -5.49 6.99 4.07
C ALA A 18 -6.56 6.95 2.98
N GLY A 19 -6.43 6.08 1.97
CA GLY A 19 -7.47 5.88 0.95
C GLY A 19 -8.81 5.42 1.55
N ILE A 20 -8.78 4.49 2.51
CA ILE A 20 -9.98 4.01 3.21
C ILE A 20 -10.66 5.14 4.01
N TYR A 21 -9.88 6.00 4.65
CA TYR A 21 -10.42 7.11 5.46
C TYR A 21 -10.71 8.38 4.64
N ALA A 22 -10.18 8.51 3.42
CA ALA A 22 -10.34 9.71 2.58
C ALA A 22 -11.79 9.95 2.18
N LEU A 23 -12.56 8.89 1.90
CA LEU A 23 -13.98 8.98 1.55
C LEU A 23 -14.86 9.47 2.71
N PRO A 24 -14.84 8.84 3.91
CA PRO A 24 -15.65 9.31 5.03
C PRO A 24 -15.20 10.69 5.53
N LEU A 25 -13.88 10.96 5.64
CA LEU A 25 -13.43 12.32 5.98
C LEU A 25 -13.84 13.34 4.91
N GLY A 26 -13.66 12.99 3.64
CA GLY A 26 -14.02 13.85 2.51
C GLY A 26 -15.52 14.19 2.49
N GLY A 27 -16.37 13.21 2.81
CA GLY A 27 -17.82 13.41 2.96
C GLY A 27 -18.14 14.39 4.09
N ILE A 28 -17.54 14.21 5.27
CA ILE A 28 -17.72 15.13 6.41
C ILE A 28 -17.24 16.53 6.03
N THR A 29 -16.03 16.67 5.47
CA THR A 29 -15.50 17.98 5.07
C THR A 29 -16.38 18.65 4.03
N THR A 30 -16.93 17.90 3.07
CA THR A 30 -17.85 18.43 2.07
C THR A 30 -19.13 18.94 2.72
N MET A 31 -19.66 18.21 3.69
CA MET A 31 -20.86 18.59 4.44
C MET A 31 -20.69 19.91 5.22
N PHE A 32 -19.46 20.21 5.67
CA PHE A 32 -19.13 21.48 6.34
C PHE A 32 -18.73 22.60 5.37
N LEU A 33 -17.99 22.30 4.30
CA LEU A 33 -17.47 23.28 3.34
C LEU A 33 -18.54 23.86 2.42
N VAL A 34 -19.48 23.03 1.96
CA VAL A 34 -20.56 23.48 1.07
C VAL A 34 -21.40 24.61 1.69
N PRO A 35 -21.93 24.48 2.93
CA PRO A 35 -22.72 25.54 3.54
C PRO A 35 -21.90 26.76 3.99
N THR A 36 -20.61 26.60 4.31
CA THR A 36 -19.77 27.69 4.86
C THR A 36 -19.05 28.51 3.80
N GLN A 37 -18.74 27.91 2.64
CA GLN A 37 -17.95 28.55 1.57
C GLN A 37 -18.78 28.78 0.30
N GLY A 38 -20.04 28.33 0.25
CA GLY A 38 -20.91 28.45 -0.94
C GLY A 38 -20.43 27.60 -2.13
N LEU A 39 -19.55 26.63 -1.90
CA LEU A 39 -19.04 25.72 -2.92
C LEU A 39 -20.13 24.76 -3.38
N SER A 40 -20.14 24.41 -4.66
CA SER A 40 -21.10 23.45 -5.18
C SER A 40 -20.78 22.03 -4.68
N TRP A 41 -21.82 21.28 -4.32
CA TRP A 41 -21.71 19.86 -3.93
C TRP A 41 -20.94 19.05 -4.98
N SER A 42 -21.21 19.30 -6.26
CA SER A 42 -20.56 18.62 -7.38
C SER A 42 -19.04 18.82 -7.38
N PHE A 43 -18.56 20.04 -7.09
CA PHE A 43 -17.13 20.34 -7.06
C PHE A 43 -16.43 19.64 -5.88
N CYS A 44 -16.99 19.75 -4.68
CA CYS A 44 -16.42 19.10 -3.50
C CYS A 44 -16.41 17.56 -3.62
N LEU A 45 -17.49 16.95 -4.08
CA LEU A 45 -17.55 15.50 -4.31
C LEU A 45 -16.56 15.05 -5.38
N SER A 46 -16.38 15.83 -6.45
CA SER A 46 -15.41 15.51 -7.50
C SER A 46 -13.98 15.52 -6.97
N ILE A 47 -13.63 16.47 -6.08
CA ILE A 47 -12.32 16.51 -5.42
C ILE A 47 -12.13 15.28 -4.53
N VAL A 48 -13.12 14.97 -3.68
CA VAL A 48 -13.03 13.82 -2.76
C VAL A 48 -12.85 12.51 -3.52
N VAL A 49 -13.64 12.30 -4.56
CA VAL A 49 -13.54 11.11 -5.42
C VAL A 49 -12.20 11.09 -6.17
N GLY A 50 -11.76 12.22 -6.71
CA GLY A 50 -10.48 12.33 -7.41
C GLY A 50 -9.28 12.03 -6.51
N VAL A 51 -9.26 12.57 -5.30
CA VAL A 51 -8.22 12.29 -4.30
C VAL A 51 -8.27 10.82 -3.87
N SER A 52 -9.47 10.27 -3.61
CA SER A 52 -9.61 8.85 -3.26
C SER A 52 -9.10 7.92 -4.36
N LEU A 53 -9.40 8.23 -5.62
CA LEU A 53 -8.98 7.43 -6.77
C LEU A 53 -7.47 7.50 -6.98
N THR A 54 -6.89 8.70 -6.92
CA THR A 54 -5.44 8.89 -7.08
C THR A 54 -4.66 8.20 -5.95
N CYS A 55 -5.14 8.26 -4.70
CA CYS A 55 -4.56 7.49 -3.60
C CYS A 55 -4.62 5.98 -3.85
N ALA A 56 -5.74 5.45 -4.35
CA ALA A 56 -5.88 4.02 -4.65
C ALA A 56 -4.93 3.56 -5.78
N ILE A 57 -4.78 4.36 -6.83
CA ILE A 57 -3.85 4.07 -7.93
C ILE A 57 -2.40 4.16 -7.46
N ALA A 58 -2.06 5.23 -6.73
CA ALA A 58 -0.72 5.43 -6.18
C ALA A 58 -0.33 4.29 -5.24
N HIS A 59 -1.25 3.84 -4.38
CA HIS A 59 -1.07 2.68 -3.52
C HIS A 59 -0.73 1.43 -4.32
N HIS A 60 -1.53 1.13 -5.34
CA HIS A 60 -1.29 -0.03 -6.20
C HIS A 60 0.08 0.03 -6.87
N LEU A 61 0.43 1.17 -7.47
CA LEU A 61 1.73 1.36 -8.10
C LEU A 61 2.87 1.21 -7.10
N CYS A 62 2.75 1.79 -5.92
CA CYS A 62 3.76 1.70 -4.87
C CYS A 62 3.94 0.26 -4.38
N LEU A 63 2.85 -0.45 -4.12
CA LEU A 63 2.89 -1.83 -3.67
C LEU A 63 3.56 -2.74 -4.72
N TYR A 64 3.24 -2.56 -6.00
CA TYR A 64 3.78 -3.41 -7.06
C TYR A 64 5.18 -3.02 -7.54
N HIS A 65 5.59 -1.74 -7.50
CA HIS A 65 6.90 -1.31 -7.99
C HIS A 65 7.95 -1.16 -6.90
N LEU A 66 7.57 -0.76 -5.69
CA LEU A 66 8.52 -0.48 -4.61
C LEU A 66 8.79 -1.71 -3.75
N VAL A 67 7.89 -2.69 -3.67
CA VAL A 67 8.07 -3.85 -2.79
C VAL A 67 8.88 -4.97 -3.48
N LYS A 68 10.18 -4.70 -3.61
CA LYS A 68 11.19 -5.65 -4.12
C LYS A 68 12.05 -6.20 -2.99
N CYS A 69 12.55 -7.41 -3.18
CA CYS A 69 13.55 -8.03 -2.32
C CYS A 69 14.87 -7.24 -2.42
N PRO A 70 15.54 -6.93 -1.30
CA PRO A 70 16.81 -6.19 -1.30
C PRO A 70 17.96 -7.01 -1.88
N GLU A 71 17.95 -8.34 -1.71
CA GLU A 71 19.02 -9.24 -2.18
C GLU A 71 18.94 -9.51 -3.69
N CYS A 72 17.78 -9.98 -4.16
CA CYS A 72 17.63 -10.47 -5.54
C CYS A 72 16.81 -9.56 -6.47
N GLY A 73 16.30 -8.44 -5.96
CA GLY A 73 15.44 -7.52 -6.72
C GLY A 73 14.07 -8.07 -7.11
N TRP A 74 13.73 -9.32 -6.72
CA TRP A 74 12.46 -9.96 -7.06
C TRP A 74 11.28 -9.22 -6.44
N ASN A 75 10.17 -9.14 -7.17
CA ASN A 75 8.95 -8.52 -6.68
C ASN A 75 8.23 -9.46 -5.70
N LEU A 76 8.23 -9.10 -4.43
CA LEU A 76 7.64 -9.93 -3.36
C LEU A 76 6.10 -10.03 -3.46
N THR A 77 5.47 -9.21 -4.30
CA THR A 77 4.02 -9.22 -4.53
C THR A 77 3.57 -10.21 -5.61
N LYS A 78 4.50 -10.88 -6.30
CA LYS A 78 4.21 -11.91 -7.32
C LYS A 78 4.49 -13.32 -6.79
N PHE A 79 3.55 -14.24 -7.00
CA PHE A 79 3.80 -15.67 -6.80
C PHE A 79 4.68 -16.26 -7.90
N LYS A 80 5.23 -17.46 -7.64
CA LYS A 80 5.96 -18.28 -8.61
C LYS A 80 5.13 -18.55 -9.88
N ASP A 81 3.80 -18.58 -9.76
CA ASP A 81 2.86 -18.75 -10.88
C ASP A 81 2.53 -17.46 -11.65
N GLY A 82 3.17 -16.33 -11.34
CA GLY A 82 2.97 -15.05 -12.04
C GLY A 82 1.65 -14.33 -11.76
N LYS A 83 0.70 -14.95 -11.05
CA LYS A 83 -0.59 -14.36 -10.68
C LYS A 83 -0.41 -13.24 -9.64
N ARG A 84 -1.08 -12.10 -9.86
CA ARG A 84 -1.11 -10.95 -8.92
C ARG A 84 -2.00 -11.30 -7.72
N ILE A 85 -1.47 -11.08 -6.52
CA ILE A 85 -2.18 -11.34 -5.27
C ILE A 85 -3.08 -10.14 -4.93
N GLN A 86 -4.28 -10.40 -4.41
CA GLN A 86 -5.09 -9.32 -3.85
C GLN A 86 -4.36 -8.65 -2.67
N PRO A 87 -4.33 -7.31 -2.57
CA PRO A 87 -3.52 -6.58 -1.58
C PRO A 87 -3.64 -7.08 -0.14
N LYS A 88 -4.84 -7.48 0.30
CA LYS A 88 -5.08 -8.04 1.65
C LYS A 88 -4.22 -9.27 1.97
N TYR A 89 -4.08 -10.20 1.02
CA TYR A 89 -3.25 -11.39 1.21
C TYR A 89 -1.76 -11.06 1.16
N VAL A 90 -1.37 -10.04 0.39
CA VAL A 90 0.01 -9.54 0.37
C VAL A 90 0.39 -8.99 1.75
N TYR A 91 -0.47 -8.17 2.36
CA TYR A 91 -0.23 -7.64 3.70
C TYR A 91 -0.17 -8.73 4.76
N ASN A 92 -1.02 -9.75 4.68
CA ASN A 92 -0.95 -10.90 5.59
C ASN A 92 0.34 -11.70 5.40
N ALA A 93 0.79 -11.91 4.15
CA ALA A 93 2.07 -12.57 3.88
C ALA A 93 3.27 -11.75 4.39
N PHE A 94 3.20 -10.42 4.28
CA PHE A 94 4.19 -9.49 4.81
C PHE A 94 4.24 -9.44 6.33
N ARG A 95 3.08 -9.56 6.98
CA ARG A 95 2.96 -9.67 8.44
C ARG A 95 3.44 -11.02 8.94
N ALA A 96 3.20 -12.09 8.18
CA ALA A 96 3.72 -13.42 8.43
C ALA A 96 5.24 -13.56 8.15
N GLY A 97 5.88 -12.54 7.58
CA GLY A 97 7.31 -12.55 7.34
C GLY A 97 7.77 -13.57 6.31
N ARG A 98 6.94 -13.88 5.30
CA ARG A 98 7.26 -14.94 4.33
C ARG A 98 8.60 -14.71 3.62
N PRO A 99 9.40 -15.78 3.38
CA PRO A 99 10.64 -15.71 2.64
C PRO A 99 10.42 -15.29 1.19
N CYS A 100 11.46 -14.69 0.60
CA CYS A 100 11.51 -14.46 -0.84
C CYS A 100 11.47 -15.79 -1.59
N LEU A 101 10.56 -15.93 -2.56
CA LEU A 101 10.41 -17.17 -3.35
C LEU A 101 11.60 -17.49 -4.25
N LYS A 102 12.48 -16.52 -4.51
CA LYS A 102 13.64 -16.69 -5.40
C LYS A 102 14.95 -16.91 -4.64
N CYS A 103 15.22 -16.11 -3.61
CA CYS A 103 16.48 -16.19 -2.84
C CYS A 103 16.31 -16.63 -1.38
N GLY A 104 15.09 -16.89 -0.92
CA GLY A 104 14.84 -17.32 0.47
C GLY A 104 14.98 -16.23 1.53
N TRP A 105 15.25 -14.96 1.16
CA TRP A 105 15.41 -13.85 2.10
C TRP A 105 14.20 -13.70 3.05
N GLU A 106 14.44 -13.64 4.36
CA GLU A 106 13.43 -13.43 5.40
C GLU A 106 13.71 -12.15 6.21
N PRO A 107 12.69 -11.36 6.55
CA PRO A 107 12.86 -10.13 7.32
C PRO A 107 13.29 -10.41 8.77
N GLY A 108 14.52 -10.01 9.10
CA GLY A 108 15.07 -10.13 10.46
C GLY A 108 15.93 -11.37 10.70
N LYS A 109 16.14 -12.22 9.69
CA LYS A 109 17.25 -13.17 9.71
C LYS A 109 18.51 -12.45 9.23
N PRO A 110 19.64 -12.48 9.97
CA PRO A 110 20.91 -12.09 9.39
C PRO A 110 21.18 -12.99 8.19
N ALA A 111 21.74 -12.44 7.11
CA ALA A 111 22.18 -13.22 5.96
C ALA A 111 22.97 -14.43 6.49
N ALA A 112 22.54 -15.64 6.14
CA ALA A 112 23.32 -16.81 6.49
C ALA A 112 24.73 -16.61 5.89
N PRO A 113 25.81 -16.69 6.69
CA PRO A 113 27.14 -16.66 6.11
C PRO A 113 27.22 -17.81 5.11
N ASP A 114 27.63 -17.48 3.89
CA ASP A 114 27.91 -18.45 2.83
C ASP A 114 28.74 -19.60 3.41
N GLN A 115 28.20 -20.82 3.40
CA GLN A 115 28.94 -22.06 3.64
C GLN A 115 29.27 -22.71 2.30
#